data_AF-A0A0F8XGQ1-F1
#
_entry.id   AF-A0A0F8XGQ1-F1
#
_cell.length_a   1.000
_cell.length_b   1.000
_cell.length_c   1.000
_cell.angle_alpha   90.00
_cell.angle_beta   90.00
_cell.angle_gamma   90.00
#
_symmetry.space_group_name_H-M   'P 1'
#
loop_
_entity.id
_entity.type
_entity.pdbx_description
1 polymer ?
#
loop_
_entity_poly.entity_id
_entity_poly.type
_entity_poly.pdbx_seq_one_letter_code
_entity_poly.pdbx_strand_id
1 'polypeptide(L)'
;MSRIKIQSPIIHTPSFKEYSISGPELARKYEGLGIDIPFPRSDNWYYHTDVEGWAKVIDYIIFKSDLYKAKDYKPEKKDCDKFARKAFLVCLEIFELTTLFYTYGKSPVGVHGFNSFWTGDDIMLLEPNEGFEDERGNYEDVWGTLDGDIIFPIGGNEYIPQKVLM
;
A
#
# COMPACT_ATOMS: atom_id res chain seq x y z
N MET A 1 10.18 -6.74 -45.63
CA MET A 1 10.67 -6.08 -44.40
C MET A 1 10.45 -7.03 -43.23
N SER A 2 11.52 -7.50 -42.58
CA SER A 2 11.44 -8.40 -41.42
C SER A 2 10.91 -7.63 -40.21
N ARG A 3 9.85 -8.13 -39.57
CA ARG A 3 9.33 -7.56 -38.32
C ARG A 3 10.23 -8.04 -37.19
N ILE A 4 11.03 -7.15 -36.62
CA ILE A 4 11.76 -7.40 -35.37
C ILE A 4 10.71 -7.72 -34.31
N LYS A 5 10.70 -8.98 -33.82
CA LYS A 5 9.93 -9.33 -32.62
C LYS A 5 10.65 -8.71 -31.44
N ILE A 6 10.15 -7.57 -30.98
CA ILE A 6 10.59 -6.99 -29.71
C ILE A 6 10.11 -7.95 -28.62
N GLN A 7 11.05 -8.58 -27.93
CA GLN A 7 10.76 -9.44 -26.79
C GLN A 7 10.22 -8.54 -25.68
N SER A 8 9.10 -8.93 -25.06
CA SER A 8 8.61 -8.22 -23.88
C SER A 8 9.70 -8.22 -22.80
N PRO A 9 9.91 -7.10 -22.09
CA PRO A 9 10.91 -7.04 -21.04
C PRO A 9 10.64 -8.11 -19.98
N ILE A 10 11.68 -8.84 -19.57
CA ILE A 10 11.61 -9.77 -18.44
C ILE A 10 11.57 -8.90 -17.18
N ILE A 11 10.43 -8.92 -16.49
CA ILE A 11 10.30 -8.26 -15.19
C ILE A 11 10.77 -9.26 -14.15
N HIS A 12 11.93 -9.02 -13.54
CA HIS A 12 12.43 -9.83 -12.44
C HIS A 12 11.73 -9.43 -11.14
N THR A 13 11.11 -10.41 -10.47
CA THR A 13 10.61 -10.22 -9.10
C THR A 13 11.80 -9.92 -8.18
N PRO A 14 11.79 -8.80 -7.44
CA PRO A 14 12.86 -8.51 -6.49
C PRO A 14 13.01 -9.59 -5.44
N SER A 15 14.25 -9.84 -5.01
CA SER A 15 14.54 -10.70 -3.87
C SER A 15 14.70 -9.90 -2.57
N PHE A 16 14.19 -10.45 -1.48
CA PHE A 16 14.23 -9.88 -0.15
C PHE A 16 14.23 -10.99 0.91
N LYS A 17 14.45 -10.62 2.16
CA LYS A 17 14.33 -11.53 3.30
C LYS A 17 12.88 -11.58 3.74
N GLU A 18 12.35 -12.78 3.87
CA GLU A 18 11.02 -12.99 4.40
C GLU A 18 11.08 -13.31 5.89
N TYR A 19 10.11 -12.77 6.62
CA TYR A 19 9.88 -12.98 8.03
C TYR A 19 8.41 -13.30 8.25
N SER A 20 8.08 -13.84 9.42
CA SER A 20 6.70 -14.08 9.82
C SER A 20 6.42 -13.55 11.22
N ILE A 21 5.17 -13.16 11.43
CA ILE A 21 4.63 -12.73 12.72
C ILE A 21 3.31 -13.46 12.97
N SER A 22 3.05 -13.84 14.21
CA SER A 22 1.78 -14.48 14.55
C SER A 22 0.63 -13.48 14.44
N GLY A 23 -0.54 -13.92 13.97
CA GLY A 23 -1.73 -13.09 13.90
C GLY A 23 -2.09 -12.40 15.22
N PRO A 24 -2.05 -13.09 16.38
CA PRO A 24 -2.27 -12.46 17.68
C PRO A 24 -1.23 -11.42 18.09
N GLU A 25 0.02 -11.56 17.64
CA GLU A 25 1.05 -10.56 17.91
C GLU A 25 0.87 -9.33 17.03
N LEU A 26 0.65 -9.53 15.73
CA LEU A 26 0.41 -8.43 14.79
C LEU A 26 -0.85 -7.64 15.16
N ALA A 27 -1.93 -8.34 15.54
CA ALA A 27 -3.16 -7.69 16.01
C ALA A 27 -2.90 -6.78 17.21
N ARG A 28 -2.10 -7.24 18.20
CA ARG A 28 -1.72 -6.42 19.36
C ARG A 28 -0.94 -5.16 18.96
N LYS A 29 -0.16 -5.20 17.89
CA LYS A 29 0.54 -4.00 17.37
C LYS A 29 -0.46 -2.98 16.84
N TYR A 30 -1.44 -3.41 16.03
CA TYR A 30 -2.50 -2.53 15.52
C TYR A 30 -3.42 -1.99 16.62
N GLU A 31 -3.92 -2.87 17.50
CA GLU A 31 -4.81 -2.49 18.61
C GLU A 31 -4.11 -1.55 19.60
N GLY A 32 -2.80 -1.76 19.84
CA GLY A 32 -1.98 -0.90 20.68
C GLY A 32 -1.85 0.53 20.16
N LEU A 33 -2.13 0.75 18.87
CA LEU A 33 -2.17 2.06 18.21
C LEU A 33 -3.59 2.61 18.08
N GLY A 34 -4.59 1.93 18.65
CA GLY A 34 -6.00 2.30 18.56
C GLY A 34 -6.65 1.97 17.22
N ILE A 35 -6.02 1.10 16.41
CA ILE A 35 -6.56 0.67 15.11
C ILE A 35 -7.43 -0.58 15.35
N ASP A 36 -8.68 -0.48 14.93
CA ASP A 36 -9.67 -1.55 15.08
C ASP A 36 -9.52 -2.62 14.00
N ILE A 37 -9.82 -3.88 14.35
CA ILE A 37 -9.78 -5.04 13.46
C ILE A 37 -11.21 -5.58 13.40
N PRO A 38 -12.04 -5.08 12.46
CA PRO A 38 -13.48 -5.28 12.50
C PRO A 38 -13.92 -6.72 12.16
N PHE A 39 -13.00 -7.57 11.71
CA PHE A 39 -13.26 -8.97 11.38
C PHE A 39 -12.36 -9.90 12.21
N PRO A 40 -12.81 -11.15 12.47
CA PRO A 40 -11.93 -12.15 13.04
C PRO A 40 -10.69 -12.31 12.18
N ARG A 41 -9.53 -12.45 12.83
CA ARG A 41 -8.25 -12.72 12.16
C ARG A 41 -8.39 -13.92 11.22
N SER A 42 -8.05 -13.69 9.96
CA SER A 42 -8.18 -14.69 8.90
C SER A 42 -7.09 -15.76 8.99
N ASP A 43 -5.88 -15.36 9.43
CA ASP A 43 -4.70 -16.22 9.41
C ASP A 43 -4.01 -16.35 10.77
N ASN A 44 -3.34 -17.48 10.98
CA ASN A 44 -2.49 -17.71 12.15
C ASN A 44 -1.12 -17.01 12.04
N TRP A 45 -0.63 -16.86 10.80
CA TRP A 45 0.68 -16.32 10.49
C TRP A 45 0.58 -15.34 9.34
N TYR A 46 1.30 -14.23 9.46
CA TYR A 46 1.41 -13.22 8.43
C TYR A 46 2.86 -13.05 8.02
N TYR A 47 3.09 -12.83 6.72
CA TYR A 47 4.41 -12.75 6.12
C TYR A 47 4.76 -11.31 5.76
N HIS A 48 5.98 -10.92 6.10
CA HIS A 48 6.49 -9.57 5.90
C HIS A 48 7.97 -9.60 5.52
N THR A 49 8.49 -8.42 5.18
CA THR A 49 9.92 -8.21 4.96
C THR A 49 10.41 -7.05 5.82
N ASP A 50 11.72 -6.79 5.79
CA ASP A 50 12.35 -5.65 6.45
C ASP A 50 12.19 -4.36 5.62
N VAL A 51 12.69 -3.24 6.13
CA VAL A 51 12.61 -1.94 5.44
C VAL A 51 13.24 -1.99 4.04
N GLU A 52 14.38 -2.68 3.87
CA GLU A 52 15.05 -2.81 2.57
C GLU A 52 14.22 -3.65 1.58
N GLY A 53 13.58 -4.72 2.06
CA GLY A 53 12.65 -5.51 1.26
C GLY A 53 11.41 -4.73 0.87
N TRP A 54 10.82 -3.99 1.81
CA TRP A 54 9.63 -3.17 1.54
C TRP A 54 9.93 -2.07 0.53
N ALA A 55 11.11 -1.45 0.57
CA ALA A 55 11.51 -0.48 -0.44
C ALA A 55 11.47 -1.07 -1.87
N LYS A 56 11.91 -2.33 -2.05
CA LYS A 56 11.86 -3.02 -3.35
C LYS A 56 10.44 -3.43 -3.75
N VAL A 57 9.65 -3.92 -2.80
CA VAL A 57 8.27 -4.33 -3.00
C VAL A 57 7.41 -3.13 -3.41
N ILE A 58 7.54 -2.01 -2.70
CA ILE A 58 6.75 -0.80 -2.95
C ILE A 58 7.17 -0.14 -4.26
N ASP A 59 8.48 -0.04 -4.55
CA ASP A 59 8.97 0.41 -5.86
C ASP A 59 8.33 -0.40 -7.00
N TYR A 60 8.23 -1.72 -6.82
CA TYR A 60 7.56 -2.57 -7.79
C TYR A 60 6.06 -2.26 -7.89
N ILE A 61 5.34 -2.24 -6.76
CA ILE A 61 3.90 -2.05 -6.72
C ILE A 61 3.51 -0.72 -7.36
N ILE A 62 4.21 0.36 -7.04
CA ILE A 62 3.87 1.71 -7.54
C ILE A 62 4.32 1.89 -8.98
N PHE A 63 5.60 1.62 -9.28
CA PHE A 63 6.19 2.09 -10.54
C PHE A 63 6.32 1.02 -11.62
N LYS A 64 6.38 -0.26 -11.26
CA LYS A 64 6.66 -1.36 -12.21
C LYS A 64 5.45 -2.23 -12.49
N SER A 65 4.50 -2.27 -11.57
CA SER A 65 3.27 -3.01 -11.76
C SER A 65 2.28 -2.18 -12.58
N ASP A 66 1.34 -2.87 -13.22
CA ASP A 66 0.22 -2.23 -13.89
C ASP A 66 -0.82 -1.65 -12.89
N LEU A 67 -0.44 -1.41 -11.62
CA LEU A 67 -1.29 -0.81 -10.58
C LEU A 67 -1.87 0.50 -11.09
N TYR A 68 -0.99 1.37 -11.60
CA TYR A 68 -1.31 2.71 -12.02
C TYR A 68 -1.01 2.92 -13.51
N LYS A 69 -2.07 3.03 -14.31
CA LYS A 69 -2.00 3.69 -15.61
C LYS A 69 -2.86 4.93 -15.48
N ALA A 70 -2.28 6.12 -15.47
CA ALA A 70 -3.00 7.39 -15.31
C ALA A 70 -4.26 7.48 -16.20
N LYS A 71 -4.19 6.93 -17.42
CA LYS A 71 -5.33 6.83 -18.36
C LYS A 71 -6.53 5.99 -17.88
N ASP A 72 -6.32 5.12 -16.90
CA ASP A 72 -7.32 4.19 -16.36
C ASP A 72 -7.94 4.71 -15.07
N TYR A 73 -7.45 5.83 -14.50
CA TYR A 73 -8.04 6.49 -13.34
C TYR A 73 -9.39 7.11 -13.71
N LYS A 74 -10.39 6.85 -12.86
CA LYS A 74 -11.75 7.34 -13.01
C LYS A 74 -12.24 7.61 -11.60
N PRO A 75 -12.23 8.86 -11.09
CA PRO A 75 -12.50 9.17 -9.69
C PRO A 75 -13.75 8.46 -9.15
N GLU A 76 -14.84 8.46 -9.91
CA GLU A 76 -16.11 7.85 -9.48
C GLU A 76 -16.18 6.31 -9.64
N LYS A 77 -15.14 5.67 -10.17
CA LYS A 77 -15.13 4.20 -10.45
C LYS A 77 -13.90 3.49 -9.90
N LYS A 78 -12.82 4.23 -9.66
CA LYS A 78 -11.50 3.78 -9.23
C LYS A 78 -10.86 4.92 -8.43
N ASP A 79 -11.29 5.04 -7.20
CA ASP A 79 -10.77 5.93 -6.15
C ASP A 79 -9.79 5.18 -5.22
N CYS A 80 -9.41 5.83 -4.12
CA CYS A 80 -8.34 5.38 -3.22
C CYS A 80 -8.52 3.96 -2.68
N ASP A 81 -9.76 3.55 -2.36
CA ASP A 81 -10.00 2.20 -1.83
C ASP A 81 -9.71 1.10 -2.86
N LYS A 82 -9.95 1.35 -4.15
CA LYS A 82 -9.64 0.41 -5.23
C LYS A 82 -8.15 0.29 -5.46
N PHE A 83 -7.38 1.38 -5.31
CA PHE A 83 -5.92 1.32 -5.37
C PHE A 83 -5.35 0.54 -4.19
N ALA A 84 -5.81 0.83 -2.97
CA ALA A 84 -5.36 0.11 -1.78
C ALA A 84 -5.64 -1.40 -1.84
N ARG A 85 -6.82 -1.79 -2.32
CA ARG A 85 -7.15 -3.20 -2.56
C ARG A 85 -6.28 -3.82 -3.65
N LYS A 86 -6.04 -3.11 -4.75
CA LYS A 86 -5.21 -3.62 -5.84
C LYS A 86 -3.75 -3.77 -5.41
N ALA A 87 -3.22 -2.84 -4.62
CA ALA A 87 -1.87 -2.91 -4.07
C ALA A 87 -1.71 -4.14 -3.17
N PHE A 88 -2.67 -4.39 -2.28
CA PHE A 88 -2.73 -5.62 -1.49
C PHE A 88 -2.69 -6.88 -2.39
N LEU A 89 -3.55 -6.96 -3.41
CA LEU A 89 -3.60 -8.13 -4.29
C LEU A 89 -2.30 -8.33 -5.07
N VAL A 90 -1.72 -7.26 -5.62
CA VAL A 90 -0.42 -7.31 -6.32
C VAL A 90 0.67 -7.78 -5.37
N CYS A 91 0.67 -7.28 -4.13
CA CYS A 91 1.64 -7.68 -3.12
C CYS A 91 1.52 -9.18 -2.80
N LEU A 92 0.30 -9.65 -2.57
CA LEU A 92 0.02 -11.05 -2.28
C LEU A 92 0.40 -11.97 -3.44
N GLU A 93 0.00 -11.63 -4.67
CA GLU A 93 0.18 -12.49 -5.84
C GLU A 93 1.64 -12.59 -6.30
N ILE A 94 2.42 -11.51 -6.14
CA ILE A 94 3.79 -11.44 -6.67
C ILE A 94 4.83 -11.75 -5.61
N PHE A 95 4.58 -11.34 -4.36
CA PHE A 95 5.55 -11.39 -3.27
C PHE A 95 5.15 -12.33 -2.13
N GLU A 96 3.92 -12.84 -2.12
CA GLU A 96 3.38 -13.71 -1.07
C GLU A 96 3.42 -13.08 0.34
N LEU A 97 3.61 -11.75 0.42
CA LEU A 97 3.58 -10.99 1.66
C LEU A 97 2.13 -10.65 2.03
N THR A 98 1.69 -11.10 3.20
CA THR A 98 0.31 -10.96 3.67
C THR A 98 0.11 -9.80 4.65
N THR A 99 1.12 -8.98 4.88
CA THR A 99 1.06 -7.86 5.84
C THR A 99 0.80 -6.49 5.20
N LEU A 100 0.66 -6.38 3.88
CA LEU A 100 0.22 -5.14 3.22
C LEU A 100 -1.30 -5.02 3.26
N PHE A 101 -1.88 -4.62 4.38
CA PHE A 101 -3.32 -4.62 4.53
C PHE A 101 -3.99 -3.42 3.88
N TYR A 102 -5.26 -3.60 3.52
CA TYR A 102 -6.15 -2.48 3.30
C TYR A 102 -6.51 -1.85 4.64
N THR A 103 -6.33 -0.54 4.73
CA THR A 103 -6.55 0.26 5.93
C THR A 103 -7.46 1.44 5.61
N TYR A 104 -8.46 1.61 6.45
CA TYR A 104 -9.43 2.70 6.36
C TYR A 104 -9.20 3.66 7.51
N GLY A 105 -9.21 4.96 7.21
CA GLY A 105 -8.94 5.98 8.20
C GLY A 105 -9.36 7.38 7.76
N LYS A 106 -8.73 8.38 8.39
CA LYS A 106 -8.86 9.79 8.03
C LYS A 106 -7.57 10.30 7.41
N SER A 107 -7.70 11.23 6.48
CA SER A 107 -6.66 12.07 5.89
C SER A 107 -7.07 13.55 6.04
N PRO A 108 -6.22 14.52 5.65
CA PRO A 108 -6.58 15.94 5.65
C PRO A 108 -7.90 16.26 4.94
N VAL A 109 -8.21 15.53 3.87
CA VAL A 109 -9.38 15.75 3.00
C VAL A 109 -10.62 14.93 3.42
N GLY A 110 -10.52 14.15 4.49
CA GLY A 110 -11.64 13.41 5.07
C GLY A 110 -11.40 11.91 5.14
N VAL A 111 -12.42 11.13 4.81
CA VAL A 111 -12.37 9.67 4.89
C VAL A 111 -11.53 9.11 3.74
N HIS A 112 -10.62 8.20 4.04
CA HIS A 112 -9.68 7.70 3.04
C HIS A 112 -9.33 6.21 3.21
N GLY A 113 -9.07 5.54 2.09
CA GLY A 113 -8.58 4.16 2.04
C GLY A 113 -7.15 4.11 1.52
N PHE A 114 -6.25 3.51 2.29
CA PHE A 114 -4.82 3.40 1.99
C PHE A 114 -4.32 2.01 2.45
N ASN A 115 -3.02 1.75 2.38
CA ASN A 115 -2.43 0.54 2.91
C ASN A 115 -1.64 0.77 4.19
N SER A 116 -1.55 -0.23 5.05
CA SER A 116 -0.54 -0.29 6.10
C SER A 116 0.23 -1.59 6.05
N PHE A 117 1.49 -1.56 6.45
CA PHE A 117 2.35 -2.74 6.45
C PHE A 117 3.30 -2.78 7.63
N TRP A 118 3.69 -3.99 8.01
CA TRP A 118 4.60 -4.25 9.13
C TRP A 118 6.02 -4.45 8.61
N THR A 119 6.97 -3.66 9.13
CA THR A 119 8.40 -3.74 8.74
C THR A 119 9.22 -4.69 9.60
N GLY A 120 8.65 -5.23 10.67
CA GLY A 120 9.39 -5.94 11.72
C GLY A 120 9.57 -5.12 13.00
N ASP A 121 9.59 -3.80 12.87
CA ASP A 121 9.77 -2.86 13.98
C ASP A 121 8.61 -1.86 14.09
N ASP A 122 8.16 -1.35 12.94
CA ASP A 122 7.13 -0.32 12.83
C ASP A 122 6.01 -0.68 11.84
N ILE A 123 4.83 -0.12 12.09
CA ILE A 123 3.74 -0.09 11.10
C ILE A 123 3.90 1.19 10.28
N MET A 124 4.06 0.99 8.98
CA MET A 124 4.16 2.06 7.99
C MET A 124 2.85 2.16 7.23
N LEU A 125 2.56 3.36 6.73
CA LEU A 125 1.44 3.64 5.85
C LEU A 125 1.97 3.79 4.43
N LEU A 126 1.17 3.33 3.47
CA LEU A 126 1.44 3.46 2.04
C LEU A 126 0.21 4.11 1.40
N GLU A 127 0.45 5.19 0.68
CA GLU A 127 -0.51 5.74 -0.28
C GLU A 127 -0.21 5.19 -1.68
N PRO A 128 -0.95 4.17 -2.16
CA PRO A 128 -0.64 3.52 -3.43
C PRO A 128 -1.17 4.29 -4.66
N ASN A 129 -2.00 5.31 -4.47
CA ASN A 129 -2.34 6.23 -5.57
C ASN A 129 -1.38 7.42 -5.54
N GLU A 130 -0.60 7.59 -6.58
CA GLU A 130 0.40 8.65 -6.70
C GLU A 130 -0.28 10.05 -6.80
N GLY A 131 -0.70 10.62 -5.66
CA GLY A 131 -1.03 12.05 -5.52
C GLY A 131 -2.37 12.55 -6.09
N PHE A 132 -3.52 11.95 -5.75
CA PHE A 132 -4.85 12.55 -5.97
C PHE A 132 -5.55 12.70 -4.60
N GLU A 133 -6.11 13.84 -4.17
CA GLU A 133 -6.71 15.03 -4.79
C GLU A 133 -6.63 16.18 -3.75
N ASP A 134 -6.43 17.45 -4.13
CA ASP A 134 -6.78 18.56 -3.22
C ASP A 134 -8.30 18.79 -3.22
N GLU A 135 -8.87 19.47 -2.22
CA GLU A 135 -10.32 19.71 -2.09
C GLU A 135 -10.98 20.45 -3.29
N ARG A 136 -10.21 20.78 -4.34
CA ARG A 136 -10.61 21.58 -5.50
C ARG A 136 -10.53 20.80 -6.82
N GLY A 137 -10.15 19.52 -6.80
CA GLY A 137 -10.12 18.66 -7.99
C GLY A 137 -9.01 19.01 -8.99
N ASN A 138 -7.93 19.66 -8.54
CA ASN A 138 -6.79 19.96 -9.39
C ASN A 138 -5.74 18.85 -9.29
N TYR A 139 -5.28 18.38 -10.44
CA TYR A 139 -4.31 17.29 -10.60
C TYR A 139 -2.85 17.77 -10.63
N GLU A 140 -2.60 19.07 -10.41
CA GLU A 140 -1.26 19.65 -10.35
C GLU A 140 -0.82 19.74 -8.89
N ASP A 141 0.20 18.95 -8.52
CA ASP A 141 0.97 19.04 -7.27
C ASP A 141 0.19 18.92 -5.94
N VAL A 142 -0.49 17.79 -5.73
CA VAL A 142 -0.94 17.39 -4.37
C VAL A 142 0.25 17.06 -3.45
N TRP A 143 1.45 16.85 -4.02
CA TRP A 143 2.72 16.74 -3.28
C TRP A 143 3.21 18.05 -2.65
N GLY A 144 2.45 19.15 -2.77
CA GLY A 144 2.71 20.38 -2.02
C GLY A 144 2.18 20.34 -0.57
N THR A 145 1.27 19.41 -0.24
CA THR A 145 0.66 19.29 1.10
C THR A 145 1.05 18.02 1.86
N LEU A 146 1.32 16.93 1.13
CA LEU A 146 2.07 15.76 1.59
C LEU A 146 3.51 16.01 1.12
N ASP A 147 4.54 15.89 1.96
CA ASP A 147 5.95 16.25 1.64
C ASP A 147 6.61 15.44 0.47
N GLY A 148 5.85 14.86 -0.45
CA GLY A 148 6.31 13.96 -1.51
C GLY A 148 6.23 12.48 -1.12
N ASP A 149 5.91 12.19 0.14
CA ASP A 149 6.07 10.86 0.73
C ASP A 149 4.85 9.96 0.46
N ILE A 150 5.04 8.99 -0.43
CA ILE A 150 4.14 7.83 -0.65
C ILE A 150 4.13 6.86 0.55
N ILE A 151 5.16 6.90 1.39
CA ILE A 151 5.34 6.02 2.54
C ILE A 151 5.66 6.89 3.74
N PHE A 152 4.95 6.70 4.84
CA PHE A 152 5.16 7.46 6.07
C PHE A 152 4.81 6.64 7.31
N PRO A 153 5.40 6.93 8.47
CA PRO A 153 5.00 6.30 9.72
C PRO A 153 3.57 6.69 10.09
N ILE A 154 2.94 5.93 10.97
CA ILE A 154 1.63 6.29 11.52
C ILE A 154 1.68 7.67 12.18
N GLY A 155 0.68 8.51 11.88
CA GLY A 155 0.61 9.91 12.34
C GLY A 155 1.42 10.88 11.48
N GLY A 156 2.21 10.38 10.52
CA GLY A 156 2.79 11.20 9.46
C GLY A 156 1.70 11.70 8.49
N ASN A 157 1.93 12.87 7.89
CA ASN A 157 1.07 13.45 6.87
C ASN A 157 -0.42 13.62 7.28
N GLU A 158 -0.69 13.67 8.58
CA GLU A 158 -2.05 13.75 9.18
C GLU A 158 -2.96 12.55 8.89
N TYR A 159 -2.40 11.44 8.40
CA TYR A 159 -3.15 10.21 8.20
C TYR A 159 -3.35 9.48 9.53
N ILE A 160 -4.62 9.18 9.83
CA ILE A 160 -5.02 8.52 11.07
C ILE A 160 -5.71 7.21 10.71
N PRO A 161 -5.01 6.05 10.76
CA PRO A 161 -5.62 4.75 10.54
C PRO A 161 -6.66 4.48 11.64
N GLN A 162 -7.82 3.97 11.23
CA GLN A 162 -8.91 3.65 12.17
C GLN A 162 -9.25 2.16 12.15
N LYS A 163 -9.21 1.52 10.97
CA LYS A 163 -9.57 0.11 10.79
C LYS A 163 -8.64 -0.57 9.81
N VAL A 164 -8.24 -1.80 10.11
CA VAL A 164 -7.42 -2.64 9.22
C VAL A 164 -8.11 -3.97 8.96
N LEU A 165 -8.06 -4.44 7.71
CA LEU A 165 -8.56 -5.76 7.33
C LEU A 165 -7.41 -6.76 7.36
N MET A 166 -7.41 -7.65 8.37
CA MET A 166 -6.40 -8.68 8.60
C MET A 166 -6.89 -10.09 8.23
#